data_AF-A0A921YM94-F1
#
_entry.id   AF-A0A921YM94-F1
#
_cell.length_a   1.000
_cell.length_b   1.000
_cell.length_c   1.000
_cell.angle_alpha   90.00
_cell.angle_beta   90.00
_cell.angle_gamma   90.00
#
_symmetry.space_group_name_H-M   'P 1'
#
loop_
_entity.id
_entity.type
_entity.pdbx_description
1 polymer ?
#
loop_
_entity_poly.entity_id
_entity_poly.type
_entity_poly.pdbx_seq_one_letter_code
_entity_poly.pdbx_strand_id
1 'polypeptide(L)'
;MQVLTPLLLACVLCGVRGVIRTPLEAFRPSAEIHFRRPDKLPLLPHRRTTAPPKSGLKILYQTGGSEEDLPDCRPRQVCSKVDLYDAAQPWIEKKCRCLGHRPCSSELSTDDNHTLADKTTLYKTCEPVKRLPKCRYFKDAAWVIYTFPDSNATQQIVNCHCPKLSVTYLLKKLPYVTPSGEQGNQYQFACSPQSRLRCSRKEPCKLFSARRRHEQIDEVNANTICQCPREHTCPRHHTEPGVLAGVTYASEDIRTYHGYCMPEPPPDTYRFVGDKD
;
A
#
# COMPACT_ATOMS: atom_id res chain seq x y z
N MET A 1 3.35 -29.67 -77.68
CA MET A 1 4.64 -29.26 -78.26
C MET A 1 5.49 -28.67 -77.15
N GLN A 2 6.75 -29.12 -77.08
CA GLN A 2 7.96 -28.47 -76.51
C GLN A 2 7.89 -28.00 -75.04
N VAL A 3 8.46 -28.69 -74.05
CA VAL A 3 9.88 -29.10 -73.79
C VAL A 3 10.75 -27.94 -73.24
N LEU A 4 11.46 -28.24 -72.13
CA LEU A 4 12.64 -27.61 -71.50
C LEU A 4 12.47 -26.74 -70.23
N THR A 5 12.65 -27.44 -69.10
CA THR A 5 13.51 -27.14 -67.92
C THR A 5 14.86 -26.45 -68.23
N PRO A 6 15.74 -26.12 -67.25
CA PRO A 6 15.59 -25.51 -65.92
C PRO A 6 16.64 -24.37 -65.70
N LEU A 7 16.60 -23.62 -64.58
CA LEU A 7 17.83 -22.97 -64.08
C LEU A 7 17.90 -22.99 -62.55
N LEU A 8 18.89 -23.74 -62.09
CA LEU A 8 19.44 -23.77 -60.73
C LEU A 8 20.01 -22.39 -60.38
N LEU A 9 19.69 -21.87 -59.19
CA LEU A 9 20.65 -21.04 -58.46
C LEU A 9 20.60 -21.31 -56.95
N ALA A 10 21.63 -22.07 -56.57
CA ALA A 10 22.32 -22.19 -55.30
C ALA A 10 21.92 -21.29 -54.11
N CYS A 11 21.86 -21.98 -52.97
CA CYS A 11 22.00 -21.50 -51.60
C CYS A 11 22.93 -20.30 -51.41
N VAL A 12 22.42 -19.26 -50.72
CA VAL A 12 23.21 -18.53 -49.72
C VAL A 12 22.37 -18.42 -48.45
N LEU A 13 22.67 -19.30 -47.51
CA LEU A 13 22.26 -19.22 -46.11
C LEU A 13 22.95 -18.01 -45.47
N CYS A 14 22.34 -16.83 -45.54
CA CYS A 14 22.67 -15.74 -44.63
C CYS A 14 21.89 -15.94 -43.34
N GLY A 15 22.47 -16.70 -42.42
CA GLY A 15 22.00 -16.87 -41.06
C GLY A 15 22.08 -15.55 -40.29
N VAL A 16 21.02 -14.74 -40.34
CA VAL A 16 20.79 -13.71 -39.33
C VAL A 16 20.20 -14.41 -38.13
N ARG A 17 21.07 -14.91 -37.24
CA ARG A 17 20.67 -15.26 -35.88
C ARG A 17 20.24 -13.97 -35.18
N GLY A 18 18.96 -13.66 -35.30
CA GLY A 18 18.30 -12.72 -34.40
C GLY A 18 18.40 -13.27 -32.98
N VAL A 19 19.41 -12.81 -32.23
CA VAL A 19 19.49 -13.05 -30.80
C VAL A 19 18.39 -12.21 -30.17
N ILE A 20 17.23 -12.82 -29.98
CA ILE A 20 16.20 -12.32 -29.07
C ILE A 20 16.81 -12.42 -27.67
N ARG A 21 17.44 -11.33 -27.22
CA ARG A 21 17.85 -11.20 -25.82
C ARG A 21 16.58 -11.09 -24.98
N THR A 22 16.31 -12.14 -24.22
CA THR A 22 15.35 -12.13 -23.12
C THR A 22 15.77 -11.07 -22.10
N PRO A 23 14.85 -10.28 -21.52
CA PRO A 23 15.20 -9.28 -20.51
C PRO A 23 15.34 -9.98 -19.15
N LEU A 24 16.43 -10.73 -18.97
CA LEU A 24 16.76 -11.39 -17.69
C LEU A 24 18.23 -11.24 -17.27
N GLU A 25 18.99 -10.34 -17.91
CA GLU A 25 20.39 -10.05 -17.56
C GLU A 25 20.62 -8.71 -16.85
N ALA A 26 19.57 -8.09 -16.30
CA ALA A 26 19.71 -6.89 -15.46
C ALA A 26 20.07 -7.18 -13.98
N PHE A 27 20.20 -8.46 -13.59
CA PHE A 27 20.52 -8.87 -12.22
C PHE A 27 21.85 -9.64 -12.13
N ARG A 28 22.90 -9.17 -12.80
CA ARG A 28 24.28 -9.54 -12.42
C ARG A 28 24.79 -8.54 -11.38
N PRO A 29 25.06 -8.93 -10.13
CA PRO A 29 25.75 -8.05 -9.19
C PRO A 29 27.18 -7.87 -9.68
N SER A 30 27.50 -6.69 -10.22
CA SER A 30 28.88 -6.27 -10.42
C SER A 30 29.43 -5.72 -9.11
N ALA A 31 30.58 -6.28 -8.73
CA ALA A 31 31.54 -5.82 -7.72
C ALA A 31 31.06 -5.76 -6.26
N GLU A 32 31.69 -6.61 -5.42
CA GLU A 32 31.81 -6.42 -3.98
C GLU A 32 32.39 -5.04 -3.67
N ILE A 33 31.54 -4.13 -3.21
CA ILE A 33 31.99 -2.92 -2.51
C ILE A 33 31.80 -3.18 -1.02
N HIS A 34 32.90 -3.47 -0.33
CA HIS A 34 32.94 -3.48 1.12
C HIS A 34 32.69 -2.08 1.67
N PHE A 35 31.44 -1.78 2.01
CA PHE A 35 31.12 -0.63 2.86
C PHE A 35 31.39 -1.00 4.32
N ARG A 36 32.50 -0.49 4.86
CA ARG A 36 32.74 -0.43 6.31
C ARG A 36 31.58 0.29 6.99
N ARG A 37 30.97 -0.39 7.96
CA ARG A 37 29.92 0.12 8.85
C ARG A 37 30.51 1.23 9.74
N PRO A 38 30.00 2.47 9.72
CA PRO A 38 30.26 3.41 10.79
C PRO A 38 29.39 3.01 11.98
N ASP A 39 30.02 2.44 13.01
CA ASP A 39 29.38 2.25 14.30
C ASP A 39 29.18 3.62 14.96
N LYS A 40 27.99 3.78 15.57
CA LYS A 40 27.54 4.90 16.43
C LYS A 40 27.01 6.16 15.70
N LEU A 41 25.75 6.08 15.29
CA LEU A 41 24.87 7.26 15.19
C LEU A 41 24.26 7.54 16.58
N PRO A 42 24.25 8.79 17.08
CA PRO A 42 23.59 9.13 18.33
C PRO A 42 22.08 8.92 18.21
N LEU A 43 21.51 8.24 19.20
CA LEU A 43 20.07 8.08 19.38
C LEU A 43 19.43 9.46 19.59
N LEU A 44 18.80 10.01 18.54
CA LEU A 44 17.91 11.15 18.68
C LEU A 44 16.68 10.72 19.51
N PRO A 45 16.22 11.55 20.46
CA PRO A 45 15.11 11.19 21.32
C PRO A 45 13.84 11.00 20.49
N HIS A 46 13.20 9.86 20.70
CA HIS A 46 11.87 9.55 20.18
C HIS A 46 10.90 10.62 20.69
N ARG A 47 10.53 11.58 19.83
CA ARG A 47 9.40 12.47 20.07
C ARG A 47 8.17 11.57 20.17
N ARG A 48 7.72 11.28 21.39
CA ARG A 48 6.45 10.62 21.66
C ARG A 48 5.37 11.46 20.98
N THR A 49 4.85 10.98 19.85
CA THR A 49 3.61 11.48 19.28
C THR A 49 2.53 11.12 20.29
N THR A 50 2.11 12.09 21.11
CA THR A 50 0.94 11.97 21.96
C THR A 50 -0.23 11.59 21.07
N ALA A 51 -0.79 10.40 21.29
CA ALA A 51 -2.00 9.95 20.60
C ALA A 51 -3.10 11.00 20.82
N PRO A 52 -3.85 11.39 19.77
CA PRO A 52 -4.94 12.35 19.92
C PRO A 52 -6.00 11.80 20.90
N PRO A 53 -6.69 12.69 21.64
CA PRO A 53 -7.72 12.29 22.60
C PRO A 53 -8.84 11.51 21.90
N LYS A 54 -9.32 10.44 22.55
CA LYS A 54 -10.35 9.50 22.06
C LYS A 54 -11.71 10.14 21.70
N SER A 55 -11.94 11.43 21.97
CA SER A 55 -13.22 12.12 21.78
C SER A 55 -13.47 12.67 20.36
N GLY A 56 -12.56 12.44 19.40
CA GLY A 56 -12.73 12.84 17.99
C GLY A 56 -12.59 11.69 16.99
N LEU A 57 -12.50 10.44 17.46
CA LEU A 57 -12.26 9.27 16.60
C LEU A 57 -13.56 8.86 15.90
N LYS A 58 -13.59 9.00 14.58
CA LYS A 58 -14.77 8.63 13.78
C LYS A 58 -14.79 7.11 13.54
N ILE A 59 -15.92 6.48 13.83
CA ILE A 59 -16.14 5.05 13.62
C ILE A 59 -17.17 4.90 12.50
N LEU A 60 -16.81 4.14 11.48
CA LEU A 60 -17.61 3.79 10.32
C LEU A 60 -17.90 2.29 10.36
N TYR A 61 -19.01 1.89 9.75
CA TYR A 61 -19.40 0.50 9.60
C TYR A 61 -19.39 0.14 8.12
N GLN A 62 -18.86 -1.03 7.77
CA GLN A 62 -18.88 -1.48 6.37
C GLN A 62 -20.31 -1.69 5.85
N THR A 63 -21.17 -2.21 6.71
CA THR A 63 -22.57 -2.50 6.42
C THR A 63 -23.39 -1.96 7.58
N GLY A 64 -24.49 -1.27 7.28
CA GLY A 64 -25.36 -0.67 8.30
C GLY A 64 -24.75 0.55 9.01
N GLY A 65 -25.23 0.83 10.21
CA GLY A 65 -24.85 1.99 11.03
C GLY A 65 -24.44 1.65 12.46
N SER A 66 -24.51 0.39 12.86
CA SER A 66 -24.15 -0.06 14.22
C SER A 66 -23.41 -1.41 14.25
N GLU A 67 -22.95 -1.83 15.42
CA GLU A 67 -22.26 -3.11 15.61
C GLU A 67 -23.20 -4.31 15.35
N GLU A 68 -24.49 -4.17 15.62
CA GLU A 68 -25.50 -5.23 15.44
C GLU A 68 -25.71 -5.59 13.96
N ASP A 69 -25.52 -4.61 13.06
CA ASP A 69 -25.62 -4.79 11.61
C ASP A 69 -24.43 -5.59 11.03
N LEU A 70 -23.34 -5.72 11.80
CA LEU A 70 -22.16 -6.42 11.34
C LEU A 70 -22.29 -7.93 11.49
N PRO A 71 -21.80 -8.70 10.51
CA PRO A 71 -21.76 -10.16 10.58
C PRO A 71 -20.72 -10.63 11.60
N ASP A 72 -20.79 -11.89 12.01
CA ASP A 72 -19.75 -12.50 12.82
C ASP A 72 -18.48 -12.77 11.98
N CYS A 73 -17.31 -12.53 12.57
CA CYS A 73 -16.03 -12.72 11.91
C CYS A 73 -15.72 -14.21 11.67
N ARG A 74 -15.20 -14.52 10.47
CA ARG A 74 -14.55 -15.81 10.20
C ARG A 74 -13.18 -15.90 10.89
N PRO A 75 -12.62 -17.12 11.05
CA PRO A 75 -11.26 -17.30 11.55
C PRO A 75 -10.26 -16.49 10.73
N ARG A 76 -9.34 -15.80 11.43
CA ARG A 76 -8.33 -14.90 10.85
C ARG A 76 -8.87 -13.76 9.96
N GLN A 77 -10.15 -13.43 10.06
CA GLN A 77 -10.72 -12.27 9.38
C GLN A 77 -10.29 -10.97 10.06
N VAL A 78 -10.06 -9.94 9.25
CA VAL A 78 -9.89 -8.57 9.74
C VAL A 78 -11.23 -8.05 10.27
N CYS A 79 -11.28 -7.72 11.56
CA CYS A 79 -12.48 -7.23 12.24
C CYS A 79 -12.61 -5.70 12.19
N SER A 80 -11.49 -4.98 12.07
CA SER A 80 -11.51 -3.52 11.90
C SER A 80 -10.31 -3.04 11.08
N LYS A 81 -10.52 -1.99 10.30
CA LYS A 81 -9.47 -1.23 9.60
C LYS A 81 -9.31 0.10 10.33
N VAL A 82 -8.10 0.46 10.72
CA VAL A 82 -7.78 1.77 11.30
C VAL A 82 -6.94 2.52 10.28
N ASP A 83 -7.39 3.70 9.89
CA ASP A 83 -6.65 4.56 8.96
C ASP A 83 -5.96 5.68 9.74
N LEU A 84 -4.66 5.81 9.52
CA LEU A 84 -3.79 6.80 10.14
C LEU A 84 -3.14 7.72 9.10
N TYR A 85 -3.72 7.83 7.90
CA TYR A 85 -3.22 8.71 6.85
C TYR A 85 -3.18 10.17 7.29
N ASP A 86 -4.28 10.66 7.85
CA ASP A 86 -4.32 11.95 8.56
C ASP A 86 -4.19 11.70 10.07
N ALA A 87 -3.04 12.09 10.63
CA ALA A 87 -2.75 11.92 12.05
C ALA A 87 -3.64 12.81 12.94
N ALA A 88 -4.20 13.90 12.42
CA ALA A 88 -5.11 14.77 13.15
C ALA A 88 -6.52 14.18 13.24
N GLN A 89 -6.93 13.41 12.23
CA GLN A 89 -8.25 12.79 12.16
C GLN A 89 -8.17 11.30 11.78
N PRO A 90 -7.63 10.45 12.67
CA PRO A 90 -7.68 9.01 12.48
C PRO A 90 -9.15 8.53 12.51
N TRP A 91 -9.42 7.40 11.85
CA TRP A 91 -10.76 6.81 11.84
C TRP A 91 -10.70 5.28 11.79
N ILE A 92 -11.80 4.64 12.20
CA ILE A 92 -11.94 3.19 12.25
C ILE A 92 -13.10 2.74 11.37
N GLU A 93 -12.89 1.73 10.54
CA GLU A 93 -13.93 1.00 9.84
C GLU A 93 -14.15 -0.37 10.48
N LYS A 94 -15.32 -0.60 11.06
CA LYS A 94 -15.73 -1.91 11.59
C LYS A 94 -16.21 -2.81 10.46
N LYS A 95 -15.80 -4.09 10.50
CA LYS A 95 -16.05 -5.07 9.43
C LYS A 95 -16.91 -6.25 9.88
N CYS A 96 -16.70 -6.73 11.10
CA CYS A 96 -17.41 -7.89 11.67
C CYS A 96 -17.24 -7.92 13.20
N ARG A 97 -18.14 -8.65 13.88
CA ARG A 97 -18.10 -8.90 15.33
C ARG A 97 -17.28 -10.15 15.64
N CYS A 98 -16.34 -10.07 16.58
CA CYS A 98 -15.55 -11.23 16.99
C CYS A 98 -16.41 -12.22 17.79
N LEU A 99 -16.16 -13.53 17.58
CA LEU A 99 -16.87 -14.60 18.28
C LEU A 99 -16.67 -14.52 19.81
N GLY A 100 -17.72 -14.85 20.56
CA GLY A 100 -17.71 -14.82 22.02
C GLY A 100 -17.80 -13.41 22.62
N HIS A 101 -18.35 -12.44 21.88
CA HIS A 101 -18.56 -11.04 22.31
C HIS A 101 -17.31 -10.32 22.81
N ARG A 102 -16.10 -10.77 22.44
CA ARG A 102 -14.89 -9.99 22.68
C ARG A 102 -14.87 -8.80 21.72
N PRO A 103 -14.70 -7.55 22.20
CA PRO A 103 -14.64 -6.43 21.29
C PRO A 103 -13.37 -6.52 20.42
N CYS A 104 -13.51 -6.25 19.12
CA CYS A 104 -12.36 -6.10 18.24
C CYS A 104 -11.50 -4.92 18.71
N SER A 105 -10.17 -5.10 18.72
CA SER A 105 -9.25 -4.04 19.14
C SER A 105 -9.51 -2.74 18.39
N SER A 106 -9.56 -1.64 19.13
CA SER A 106 -9.77 -0.28 18.60
C SER A 106 -8.59 0.64 18.95
N GLU A 107 -7.44 0.07 19.30
CA GLU A 107 -6.23 0.84 19.56
C GLU A 107 -5.66 1.42 18.25
N LEU A 108 -5.14 2.64 18.31
CA LEU A 108 -4.43 3.27 17.19
C LEU A 108 -2.95 2.84 17.11
N SER A 109 -2.51 1.97 18.02
CA SER A 109 -1.15 1.44 18.11
C SER A 109 -1.03 0.05 17.47
N THR A 110 0.20 -0.40 17.25
CA THR A 110 0.51 -1.77 16.82
C THR A 110 0.79 -2.74 17.98
N ASP A 111 0.75 -2.26 19.23
CA ASP A 111 1.33 -2.97 20.39
C ASP A 111 0.35 -3.96 21.06
N ASP A 112 -0.89 -4.03 20.55
CA ASP A 112 -1.99 -4.85 21.08
C ASP A 112 -1.93 -6.34 20.71
N ASN A 113 -0.90 -6.80 19.99
CA ASN A 113 -0.72 -8.17 19.50
C ASN A 113 -1.86 -8.69 18.56
N HIS A 114 -2.74 -7.81 18.11
CA HIS A 114 -3.88 -8.12 17.23
C HIS A 114 -3.84 -7.29 15.94
N THR A 115 -2.71 -6.63 15.68
CA THR A 115 -2.55 -5.66 14.59
C THR A 115 -1.54 -6.10 13.54
N LEU A 116 -1.91 -5.91 12.28
CA LEU A 116 -1.03 -5.95 11.12
C LEU A 116 -0.95 -4.55 10.51
N ALA A 117 0.24 -4.01 10.36
CA ALA A 117 0.43 -2.69 9.75
C ALA A 117 0.85 -2.84 8.28
N ASP A 118 0.21 -2.07 7.39
CA ASP A 118 0.65 -1.89 6.02
C ASP A 118 0.44 -0.43 5.61
N LYS A 119 1.52 0.23 5.18
CA LYS A 119 1.55 1.67 4.89
C LYS A 119 1.00 2.50 6.06
N THR A 120 -0.09 3.23 5.86
CA THR A 120 -0.78 4.10 6.83
C THR A 120 -1.97 3.41 7.49
N THR A 121 -2.22 2.14 7.19
CA THR A 121 -3.39 1.41 7.66
C THR A 121 -2.99 0.32 8.64
N LEU A 122 -3.78 0.18 9.70
CA LEU A 122 -3.70 -0.93 10.65
C LEU A 122 -4.89 -1.86 10.46
N TYR A 123 -4.63 -3.14 10.24
CA TYR A 123 -5.65 -4.18 10.15
C TYR A 123 -5.71 -4.93 11.48
N LYS A 124 -6.88 -4.89 12.13
CA LYS A 124 -7.14 -5.52 13.42
C LYS A 124 -7.80 -6.87 13.21
N THR A 125 -7.39 -7.86 14.01
CA THR A 125 -7.89 -9.24 13.94
C THR A 125 -8.40 -9.69 15.31
N CYS A 126 -9.35 -10.63 15.33
CA CYS A 126 -9.88 -11.18 16.58
C CYS A 126 -8.90 -12.11 17.29
N GLU A 127 -8.00 -12.74 16.53
CA GLU A 127 -7.01 -13.68 17.02
C GLU A 127 -5.62 -13.02 17.08
N PRO A 128 -4.73 -13.45 17.99
CA PRO A 128 -3.38 -12.89 18.06
C PRO A 128 -2.57 -13.12 16.77
N VAL A 129 -1.98 -12.04 16.23
CA VAL A 129 -1.22 -12.10 14.96
C VAL A 129 0.07 -12.91 15.06
N LYS A 130 0.62 -13.08 16.27
CA LYS A 130 1.80 -13.93 16.54
C LYS A 130 1.59 -15.41 16.16
N ARG A 131 0.34 -15.88 16.03
CA ARG A 131 0.03 -17.24 15.57
C ARG A 131 0.16 -17.42 14.06
N LEU A 132 0.20 -16.32 13.31
CA LEU A 132 0.30 -16.36 11.86
C LEU A 132 1.74 -16.64 11.43
N PRO A 133 1.97 -17.53 10.44
CA PRO A 133 3.31 -17.74 9.89
C PRO A 133 3.82 -16.48 9.17
N LYS A 134 5.14 -16.43 8.90
CA LYS A 134 5.75 -15.39 8.05
C LYS A 134 5.51 -15.71 6.58
N CYS A 135 5.08 -14.71 5.80
CA CYS A 135 4.96 -14.86 4.36
C CYS A 135 6.34 -14.85 3.67
N ARG A 136 6.52 -15.69 2.65
CA ARG A 136 7.62 -15.53 1.69
C ARG A 136 7.27 -14.45 0.68
N TYR A 137 8.23 -13.59 0.38
CA TYR A 137 8.07 -12.55 -0.63
C TYR A 137 7.63 -13.12 -1.98
N PHE A 138 6.73 -12.39 -2.64
CA PHE A 138 6.21 -12.66 -4.00
C PHE A 138 5.43 -13.96 -4.23
N LYS A 139 5.50 -14.92 -3.28
CA LYS A 139 4.93 -16.26 -3.45
C LYS A 139 3.67 -16.47 -2.62
N ASP A 140 3.74 -16.15 -1.33
CA ASP A 140 2.65 -16.44 -0.41
C ASP A 140 1.66 -15.27 -0.39
N ALA A 141 0.37 -15.57 -0.42
CA ALA A 141 -0.68 -14.57 -0.27
C ALA A 141 -0.85 -14.21 1.21
N ALA A 142 -0.42 -13.01 1.60
CA ALA A 142 -0.55 -12.46 2.94
C ALA A 142 -1.99 -12.41 3.41
N TRP A 143 -2.88 -11.92 2.56
CA TRP A 143 -4.31 -11.95 2.78
C TRP A 143 -5.07 -12.03 1.47
N VAL A 144 -6.36 -12.33 1.61
CA VAL A 144 -7.31 -12.47 0.53
C VAL A 144 -8.53 -11.63 0.84
N ILE A 145 -8.96 -10.81 -0.12
CA ILE A 145 -10.21 -10.04 -0.04
C ILE A 145 -11.24 -10.71 -0.94
N TYR A 146 -12.36 -11.12 -0.36
CA TYR A 146 -13.56 -11.53 -1.07
C TYR A 146 -14.52 -10.36 -1.13
N THR A 147 -15.05 -10.09 -2.32
CA THR A 147 -16.13 -9.11 -2.52
C THR A 147 -17.43 -9.86 -2.74
N PHE A 148 -18.41 -9.62 -1.90
CA PHE A 148 -19.74 -10.23 -1.99
C PHE A 148 -20.73 -9.23 -2.62
N PRO A 149 -21.21 -9.51 -3.85
CA PRO A 149 -22.11 -8.59 -4.56
C PRO A 149 -23.48 -8.46 -3.88
N ASP A 150 -23.99 -9.53 -3.25
CA ASP A 150 -25.26 -9.56 -2.51
C ASP A 150 -25.35 -8.54 -1.36
N SER A 151 -24.27 -8.38 -0.60
CA SER A 151 -24.25 -7.71 0.70
C SER A 151 -23.45 -6.42 0.71
N ASN A 152 -22.87 -6.03 -0.43
CA ASN A 152 -21.89 -4.94 -0.56
C ASN A 152 -20.75 -5.03 0.48
N ALA A 153 -20.53 -6.22 1.01
CA ALA A 153 -19.59 -6.49 2.07
C ALA A 153 -18.30 -7.04 1.49
N THR A 154 -17.19 -6.69 2.11
CA THR A 154 -15.90 -7.28 1.85
C THR A 154 -15.45 -8.10 3.05
N GLN A 155 -14.78 -9.22 2.77
CA GLN A 155 -14.17 -10.05 3.78
C GLN A 155 -12.69 -10.19 3.48
N GLN A 156 -11.86 -9.75 4.42
CA GLN A 156 -10.41 -9.86 4.33
C GLN A 156 -9.92 -10.94 5.29
N ILE A 157 -9.43 -12.05 4.75
CA ILE A 157 -8.87 -13.17 5.52
C ILE A 157 -7.36 -13.11 5.46
N VAL A 158 -6.70 -13.09 6.62
CA VAL A 158 -5.25 -13.08 6.73
C VAL A 158 -4.72 -14.51 6.81
N ASN A 159 -3.71 -14.82 6.00
CA ASN A 159 -3.05 -16.13 6.00
C ASN A 159 -1.70 -16.10 6.71
N CYS A 160 -0.92 -15.02 6.52
CA CYS A 160 0.42 -14.88 7.06
C CYS A 160 0.75 -13.39 7.30
N HIS A 161 1.73 -13.13 8.17
CA HIS A 161 2.23 -11.77 8.38
C HIS A 161 3.42 -11.48 7.48
N CYS A 162 3.43 -10.32 6.84
CA CYS A 162 4.55 -9.93 6.00
C CYS A 162 5.81 -9.64 6.86
N PRO A 163 7.02 -9.85 6.31
CA PRO A 163 8.26 -9.47 6.98
C PRO A 163 8.32 -7.96 7.25
N LYS A 164 9.18 -7.53 8.19
CA LYS A 164 9.35 -6.09 8.47
C LYS A 164 9.83 -5.33 7.22
N LEU A 165 9.41 -4.07 7.08
CA LEU A 165 9.75 -3.21 5.94
C LEU A 165 9.29 -3.76 4.57
N SER A 166 8.18 -4.49 4.58
CA SER A 166 7.48 -4.89 3.36
C SER A 166 6.31 -3.97 3.06
N VAL A 167 5.84 -4.00 1.82
CA VAL A 167 4.55 -3.44 1.40
C VAL A 167 3.72 -4.56 0.77
N THR A 168 2.40 -4.52 0.95
CA THR A 168 1.53 -5.45 0.22
C THR A 168 1.18 -4.96 -1.19
N TYR A 169 0.99 -5.88 -2.11
CA TYR A 169 0.57 -5.59 -3.48
C TYR A 169 -0.42 -6.65 -3.97
N LEU A 170 -1.29 -6.26 -4.90
CA LEU A 170 -2.23 -7.19 -5.53
C LEU A 170 -1.46 -8.19 -6.39
N LEU A 171 -1.52 -9.47 -6.01
CA LEU A 171 -0.89 -10.58 -6.70
C LEU A 171 -1.76 -11.09 -7.85
N LYS A 172 -3.02 -11.42 -7.56
CA LYS A 172 -3.97 -12.04 -8.49
C LYS A 172 -5.40 -11.62 -8.19
N LYS A 173 -6.19 -11.48 -9.24
CA LYS A 173 -7.66 -11.41 -9.19
C LYS A 173 -8.20 -12.73 -9.75
N LEU A 174 -9.05 -13.41 -9.00
CA LEU A 174 -9.68 -14.67 -9.39
C LEU A 174 -11.20 -14.52 -9.28
N PRO A 175 -11.98 -15.16 -10.16
CA PRO A 175 -13.41 -15.30 -9.94
C PRO A 175 -13.65 -16.20 -8.73
N TYR A 176 -14.69 -15.89 -7.95
CA TYR A 176 -15.09 -16.67 -6.78
C TYR A 176 -16.60 -16.82 -6.78
N VAL A 177 -17.11 -18.03 -6.59
CA VAL A 177 -18.55 -18.26 -6.46
C VAL A 177 -18.89 -18.25 -4.98
N THR A 178 -19.79 -17.37 -4.58
CA THR A 178 -20.27 -17.28 -3.20
C THR A 178 -21.01 -18.56 -2.80
N PRO A 179 -21.18 -18.85 -1.50
CA PRO A 179 -22.02 -19.96 -1.06
C PRO A 179 -23.47 -19.86 -1.56
N SER A 180 -23.94 -18.65 -1.87
CA SER A 180 -25.25 -18.37 -2.47
C SER A 180 -25.32 -18.65 -3.98
N GLY A 181 -24.19 -18.97 -4.64
CA GLY A 181 -24.12 -19.25 -6.07
C GLY A 181 -23.87 -18.04 -6.96
N GLU A 182 -23.69 -16.85 -6.38
CA GLU A 182 -23.39 -15.62 -7.12
C GLU A 182 -21.91 -15.51 -7.46
N GLN A 183 -21.60 -14.80 -8.56
CA GLN A 183 -20.22 -14.57 -8.99
C GLN A 183 -19.64 -13.32 -8.29
N GLY A 184 -18.72 -13.55 -7.36
CA GLY A 184 -17.87 -12.54 -6.75
C GLY A 184 -16.44 -12.56 -7.28
N ASN A 185 -15.60 -11.70 -6.72
CA ASN A 185 -14.17 -11.64 -7.00
C ASN A 185 -13.37 -11.91 -5.73
N GLN A 186 -12.26 -12.62 -5.91
CA GLN A 186 -11.24 -12.85 -4.90
C GLN A 186 -9.95 -12.13 -5.31
N TYR A 187 -9.45 -11.27 -4.43
CA TYR A 187 -8.21 -10.52 -4.62
C TYR A 187 -7.15 -11.03 -3.65
N GLN A 188 -6.06 -11.59 -4.17
CA GLN A 188 -4.95 -12.11 -3.36
C GLN A 188 -3.84 -11.06 -3.29
N PHE A 189 -3.33 -10.78 -2.10
CA PHE A 189 -2.25 -9.83 -1.88
C PHE A 189 -1.00 -10.54 -1.37
N ALA A 190 0.15 -10.21 -1.94
CA ALA A 190 1.45 -10.74 -1.53
C ALA A 190 2.32 -9.64 -0.91
N CYS A 191 3.40 -10.05 -0.26
CA CYS A 191 4.38 -9.14 0.31
C CYS A 191 5.52 -8.86 -0.68
N SER A 192 5.93 -7.61 -0.78
CA SER A 192 7.12 -7.16 -1.52
C SER A 192 8.07 -6.40 -0.58
N PRO A 193 9.39 -6.58 -0.66
CA PRO A 193 10.34 -5.76 0.10
C PRO A 193 10.31 -4.31 -0.40
N GLN A 194 10.34 -3.35 0.52
CA GLN A 194 10.47 -1.94 0.13
C GLN A 194 11.86 -1.67 -0.46
N SER A 195 11.89 -1.37 -1.76
CA SER A 195 13.12 -0.98 -2.45
C SER A 195 13.31 0.53 -2.40
N ARG A 196 14.57 0.97 -2.27
CA ARG A 196 14.93 2.39 -2.27
C ARG A 196 15.37 2.83 -3.67
N LEU A 197 14.42 3.29 -4.48
CA LEU A 197 14.69 3.90 -5.77
C LEU A 197 14.95 5.40 -5.57
N ARG A 198 15.93 5.97 -6.28
CA ARG A 198 16.17 7.42 -6.28
C ARG A 198 15.29 8.07 -7.33
N CYS A 199 14.79 9.27 -7.03
CA CYS A 199 13.95 9.97 -7.98
C CYS A 199 14.74 10.47 -9.20
N SER A 200 14.21 10.26 -10.39
CA SER A 200 14.57 10.99 -11.60
C SER A 200 14.17 12.46 -11.50
N ARG A 201 14.78 13.31 -12.34
CA ARG A 201 14.48 14.74 -12.33
C ARG A 201 13.01 14.99 -12.70
N LYS A 202 12.31 15.74 -11.85
CA LYS A 202 10.88 16.13 -12.02
C LYS A 202 9.89 14.96 -12.09
N GLU A 203 10.28 13.75 -11.72
CA GLU A 203 9.32 12.66 -11.58
C GLU A 203 8.56 12.79 -10.24
N PRO A 204 7.31 12.31 -10.16
CA PRO A 204 6.56 12.29 -8.92
C PRO A 204 7.19 11.31 -7.93
N CYS A 205 7.42 11.76 -6.70
CA CYS A 205 7.99 10.94 -5.63
C CYS A 205 6.93 10.10 -4.90
N LYS A 206 5.66 10.52 -4.95
CA LYS A 206 4.54 9.83 -4.32
C LYS A 206 3.25 10.05 -5.10
N LEU A 207 2.43 9.02 -5.19
CA LEU A 207 1.10 9.07 -5.78
C LEU A 207 0.05 8.89 -4.68
N PHE A 208 -1.02 9.66 -4.73
CA PHE A 208 -2.15 9.55 -3.83
C PHE A 208 -3.41 9.22 -4.63
N SER A 209 -4.22 8.30 -4.10
CA SER A 209 -5.57 8.05 -4.59
C SER A 209 -6.52 8.27 -3.43
N ALA A 210 -7.27 9.37 -3.46
CA ALA A 210 -8.24 9.72 -2.44
C ALA A 210 -9.63 9.33 -2.91
N ARG A 211 -10.30 8.46 -2.15
CA ARG A 211 -11.69 8.06 -2.36
C ARG A 211 -12.55 8.67 -1.27
N ARG A 212 -13.55 9.46 -1.66
CA ARG A 212 -14.49 10.04 -0.69
C ARG A 212 -15.40 8.93 -0.15
N ARG A 213 -15.32 8.63 1.16
CA ARG A 213 -16.14 7.60 1.82
C ARG A 213 -17.32 8.21 2.56
N HIS A 214 -17.09 9.33 3.23
CA HIS A 214 -18.11 10.12 3.94
C HIS A 214 -17.85 11.59 3.65
N GLU A 215 -18.84 12.47 3.88
CA GLU A 215 -18.72 13.92 3.63
C GLU A 215 -17.45 14.60 4.19
N GLN A 216 -16.83 14.02 5.22
CA GLN A 216 -15.64 14.55 5.90
C GLN A 216 -14.48 13.54 5.97
N ILE A 217 -14.59 12.35 5.35
CA ILE A 217 -13.53 11.34 5.39
C ILE A 217 -13.19 10.91 3.97
N ASP A 218 -11.93 11.12 3.63
CA ASP A 218 -11.29 10.57 2.44
C ASP A 218 -10.45 9.35 2.83
N GLU A 219 -10.72 8.22 2.19
CA GLU A 219 -9.85 7.04 2.26
C GLU A 219 -8.73 7.22 1.23
N VAL A 220 -7.50 7.42 1.71
CA VAL A 220 -6.36 7.78 0.85
C VAL A 220 -5.32 6.67 0.82
N ASN A 221 -5.05 6.16 -0.38
CA ASN A 221 -3.93 5.24 -0.62
C ASN A 221 -2.72 6.04 -1.09
N ALA A 222 -1.66 6.07 -0.28
CA ALA A 222 -0.42 6.77 -0.57
C ALA A 222 0.69 5.80 -0.99
N ASN A 223 1.15 5.90 -2.24
CA ASN A 223 2.17 5.04 -2.83
C ASN A 223 3.47 5.82 -3.04
N THR A 224 4.52 5.50 -2.28
CA THR A 224 5.84 6.09 -2.49
C THR A 224 6.51 5.43 -3.69
N ILE A 225 6.97 6.24 -4.64
CA ILE A 225 7.58 5.79 -5.90
C ILE A 225 9.10 5.78 -5.78
N CYS A 226 9.66 6.85 -5.22
CA CYS A 226 11.11 7.05 -5.13
C CYS A 226 11.47 7.96 -3.94
N GLN A 227 12.76 7.99 -3.62
CA GLN A 227 13.36 8.83 -2.60
C GLN A 227 13.94 10.08 -3.25
N CYS A 228 13.51 11.24 -2.75
CA CYS A 228 13.99 12.53 -3.22
C CYS A 228 15.51 12.69 -3.02
N PRO A 229 16.15 13.54 -3.85
CA PRO A 229 17.55 13.90 -3.65
C PRO A 229 17.77 14.65 -2.33
N ARG A 230 19.03 14.91 -1.98
CA ARG A 230 19.37 15.68 -0.77
C ARG A 230 18.67 17.05 -0.79
N GLU A 231 18.31 17.54 0.39
CA GLU A 231 17.65 18.84 0.61
C GLU A 231 16.26 18.95 -0.06
N HIS A 232 15.71 17.83 -0.54
CA HIS A 232 14.36 17.76 -1.05
C HIS A 232 13.55 16.75 -0.25
N THR A 233 12.33 17.14 0.12
CA THR A 233 11.39 16.28 0.82
C THR A 233 10.18 15.97 -0.06
N CYS A 234 9.73 14.72 0.02
CA CYS A 234 8.52 14.27 -0.65
C CYS A 234 7.28 14.56 0.21
N PRO A 235 6.21 15.15 -0.35
CA PRO A 235 4.98 15.41 0.37
C PRO A 235 4.42 14.17 1.09
N ARG A 236 3.88 14.35 2.29
CA ARG A 236 3.26 13.27 3.09
C ARG A 236 1.75 13.23 2.91
N HIS A 237 1.13 14.39 2.75
CA HIS A 237 -0.30 14.55 2.54
C HIS A 237 -0.63 15.07 1.13
N HIS A 238 -1.83 14.78 0.62
CA HIS A 238 -2.26 15.14 -0.73
C HIS A 238 -2.68 16.62 -0.87
N THR A 239 -2.76 17.34 0.26
CA THR A 239 -3.03 18.79 0.31
C THR A 239 -1.76 19.62 0.58
N GLU A 240 -0.60 18.97 0.75
CA GLU A 240 0.66 19.67 0.98
C GLU A 240 1.16 20.39 -0.28
N PRO A 241 2.00 21.44 -0.11
CA PRO A 241 2.67 22.09 -1.24
C PRO A 241 3.48 21.10 -2.08
N GLY A 242 3.48 21.30 -3.40
CA GLY A 242 4.16 20.39 -4.34
C GLY A 242 3.34 19.16 -4.74
N VAL A 243 2.08 19.08 -4.33
CA VAL A 243 1.12 18.09 -4.82
C VAL A 243 0.24 18.71 -5.90
N LEU A 244 0.15 18.03 -7.05
CA LEU A 244 -0.73 18.42 -8.17
C LEU A 244 -1.90 17.45 -8.28
N ALA A 245 -3.10 17.98 -8.49
CA ALA A 245 -4.27 17.15 -8.79
C ALA A 245 -4.13 16.49 -10.18
N GLY A 246 -4.44 15.20 -10.23
CA GLY A 246 -4.46 14.40 -11.44
C GLY A 246 -5.89 14.15 -11.94
N VAL A 247 -6.13 12.94 -12.43
CA VAL A 247 -7.42 12.50 -12.96
C VAL A 247 -8.44 12.29 -11.83
N THR A 248 -9.69 12.67 -12.09
CA THR A 248 -10.84 12.33 -11.26
C THR A 248 -11.66 11.24 -11.95
N TYR A 249 -11.83 10.11 -11.27
CA TYR A 249 -12.68 9.00 -11.68
C TYR A 249 -14.06 9.17 -11.02
N ALA A 250 -14.95 9.87 -11.72
CA ALA A 250 -16.24 10.28 -11.17
C ALA A 250 -17.17 9.12 -10.80
N SER A 251 -17.09 7.98 -11.51
CA SER A 251 -17.92 6.81 -11.21
C SER A 251 -17.63 6.16 -9.86
N GLU A 252 -16.45 6.42 -9.28
CA GLU A 252 -16.00 5.79 -8.04
C GLU A 252 -15.73 6.80 -6.91
N ASP A 253 -15.99 8.09 -7.16
CA ASP A 253 -15.61 9.22 -6.28
C ASP A 253 -14.12 9.21 -5.89
N ILE A 254 -13.26 8.87 -6.86
CA ILE A 254 -11.80 8.79 -6.66
C ILE A 254 -11.11 9.95 -7.37
N ARG A 255 -10.22 10.66 -6.67
CA ARG A 255 -9.30 11.64 -7.25
C ARG A 255 -7.85 11.22 -7.02
N THR A 256 -7.04 11.35 -8.07
CA THR A 256 -5.60 11.08 -7.99
C THR A 256 -4.82 12.37 -7.77
N TYR A 257 -3.70 12.28 -7.07
CA TYR A 257 -2.77 13.40 -6.85
C TYR A 257 -1.33 12.94 -6.96
N HIS A 258 -0.47 13.81 -7.48
CA HIS A 258 0.93 13.54 -7.76
C HIS A 258 1.79 14.47 -6.90
N GLY A 259 2.53 13.91 -5.94
CA GLY A 259 3.49 14.65 -5.12
C GLY A 259 4.87 14.68 -5.75
N TYR A 260 5.48 15.86 -5.83
CA TYR A 260 6.81 16.06 -6.38
C TYR A 260 7.80 16.42 -5.28
N CYS A 261 9.08 16.13 -5.51
CA CYS A 261 10.14 16.54 -4.59
C CYS A 261 10.21 18.06 -4.49
N MET A 262 9.98 18.58 -3.29
CA MET A 262 10.07 20.01 -3.00
C MET A 262 11.34 20.30 -2.21
N PRO A 263 12.01 21.45 -2.42
CA PRO A 263 13.10 21.87 -1.56
C PRO A 263 12.59 21.96 -0.12
N GLU A 264 13.39 21.49 0.84
CA GLU A 264 13.06 21.71 2.24
C GLU A 264 12.97 23.22 2.50
N PRO A 265 11.94 23.70 3.22
CA PRO A 265 11.92 25.09 3.63
C PRO A 265 13.20 25.35 4.42
N PRO A 266 13.92 26.46 4.14
CA PRO A 266 15.09 26.82 4.93
C PRO A 266 14.68 26.85 6.41
N PRO A 267 15.53 26.40 7.34
CA PRO A 267 15.22 26.50 8.75
C PRO A 267 14.95 27.98 9.06
N ASP A 268 13.73 28.30 9.50
CA ASP A 268 13.34 29.66 9.80
C ASP A 268 14.32 30.27 10.80
N THR A 269 15.14 31.19 10.31
CA THR A 269 15.62 32.32 11.11
C THR A 269 14.39 33.01 11.66
N TYR A 270 13.98 32.62 12.87
CA TYR A 270 13.10 33.41 13.72
C TYR A 270 13.78 34.76 13.99
N ARG A 271 13.72 35.70 13.04
CA ARG A 271 13.80 37.12 13.36
C ARG A 271 12.45 37.48 13.96
N PHE A 272 12.36 37.34 15.28
CA PHE A 272 11.51 38.23 16.06
C PHE A 272 11.95 39.65 15.69
N VAL A 273 11.22 40.28 14.78
CA VAL A 273 11.17 41.74 14.74
C VAL A 273 10.37 42.08 15.99
N GLY A 274 11.07 42.24 17.10
CA GLY A 274 10.48 42.81 18.30
C GLY A 274 9.88 44.15 17.91
N ASP A 275 8.63 44.35 18.33
CA ASP A 275 8.02 45.66 18.40
C ASP A 275 9.04 46.63 18.99
N LYS A 276 9.34 47.66 18.20
CA LYS A 276 9.98 48.85 18.70
C LYS A 276 8.96 49.98 18.59
N ASP A 277 8.68 50.49 19.79
CA ASP A 277 8.07 51.78 20.15
C ASP A 277 6.54 51.86 20.15
#